data_AF-A0A661JDA8-F1
#
_entry.id   AF-A0A661JDA8-F1
#
_cell.length_a   1.000
_cell.length_b   1.000
_cell.length_c   1.000
_cell.angle_alpha   90.00
_cell.angle_beta   90.00
_cell.angle_gamma   90.00
#
_symmetry.space_group_name_H-M   'P 1'
#
loop_
_entity.id
_entity.type
_entity.pdbx_description
1 polymer ?
#
loop_
_entity_poly.entity_id
_entity_poly.type
_entity_poly.pdbx_seq_one_letter_code
_entity_poly.pdbx_strand_id
1 'polypeptide(L)' 'MKGGREARVIHEVSLLTDEDLYLFNEGSHLRLYEKLGAHPLEVEGLRGVYFAVWAPSASGVWVFGDFNGWDKGSHPLR' A
#
# COMPACT_ATOMS: atom_id res chain seq x y z
N MET A 1 4.42 -26.15 -15.66
CA MET A 1 3.93 -26.03 -14.27
C MET A 1 4.46 -24.70 -13.72
N LYS A 2 3.60 -23.68 -13.56
CA LYS A 2 4.01 -22.37 -13.03
C LYS A 2 4.15 -22.48 -11.52
N GLY A 3 5.35 -22.72 -11.03
CA GLY A 3 5.71 -22.43 -9.63
C GLY A 3 5.82 -20.92 -9.48
N GLY A 4 4.69 -20.23 -9.37
CA GLY A 4 4.68 -18.81 -9.02
C GLY A 4 5.10 -18.67 -7.57
N ARG A 5 6.17 -17.92 -7.29
CA ARG A 5 6.47 -17.50 -5.91
C ARG A 5 5.24 -16.77 -5.39
N GLU A 6 4.67 -17.24 -4.29
CA GLU A 6 3.67 -16.49 -3.53
C GLU A 6 4.27 -15.12 -3.21
N ALA A 7 3.62 -14.04 -3.64
CA ALA A 7 4.06 -12.70 -3.33
C ALA A 7 3.87 -12.49 -1.82
N ARG A 8 4.96 -12.23 -1.09
CA ARG A 8 4.89 -11.92 0.35
C ARG A 8 4.27 -10.53 0.50
N VAL A 9 3.06 -10.47 1.05
CA VAL A 9 2.41 -9.21 1.45
C VAL A 9 2.83 -8.87 2.87
N ILE A 10 3.31 -7.65 3.08
CA ILE A 10 3.71 -7.13 4.41
C ILE A 10 2.74 -6.01 4.78
N HIS A 11 2.05 -6.15 5.92
CA HIS A 11 1.09 -5.17 6.42
C HIS A 11 1.65 -4.28 7.54
N GLU A 12 2.70 -4.73 8.21
CA GLU A 12 3.31 -4.04 9.36
C GLU A 12 4.30 -2.95 8.90
N VAL A 13 3.87 -2.10 7.95
CA VAL A 13 4.67 -1.00 7.41
C VAL A 13 3.76 0.14 6.99
N SER A 14 4.12 1.37 7.36
CA SER A 14 3.43 2.58 6.94
C SER A 14 4.43 3.71 6.71
N LEU A 15 4.27 4.45 5.61
CA LEU A 15 4.99 5.71 5.39
C LEU A 15 4.30 6.89 6.09
N LEU A 16 3.02 6.74 6.46
CA LEU A 16 2.25 7.71 7.22
C LEU A 16 2.65 7.65 8.69
N THR A 17 3.28 8.72 9.15
CA THR A 17 3.52 9.00 10.56
C THR A 17 2.29 9.64 11.21
N ASP A 18 2.31 9.75 12.55
CA ASP A 18 1.24 10.45 13.29
C ASP A 18 1.10 11.92 12.86
N GLU A 19 2.21 12.59 12.54
CA GLU A 19 2.20 13.96 12.03
C GLU A 19 1.59 14.04 10.63
N ASP A 20 1.91 13.09 9.73
CA ASP A 20 1.31 13.05 8.40
C ASP A 20 -0.22 12.86 8.50
N LEU A 21 -0.68 11.99 9.42
CA LEU A 21 -2.11 11.77 9.67
C LEU A 21 -2.80 13.02 10.24
N TYR A 22 -2.15 13.71 11.16
CA TYR A 22 -2.64 14.97 11.71
C TYR A 22 -2.84 16.02 10.62
N LEU A 23 -1.78 16.30 9.84
CA LEU A 23 -1.82 17.28 8.75
C LEU A 23 -2.80 16.87 7.64
N PHE A 24 -2.94 15.57 7.37
CA PHE A 24 -3.91 15.06 6.42
C PHE A 24 -5.34 15.37 6.86
N ASN A 25 -5.66 15.10 8.13
CA ASN A 25 -6.99 15.34 8.69
C ASN A 25 -7.33 16.84 8.77
N GLU A 26 -6.34 17.71 8.95
CA GLU A 26 -6.52 19.17 8.89
C GLU A 26 -6.58 19.73 7.45
N GLY A 27 -6.27 18.91 6.44
CA GLY A 27 -6.20 19.36 5.04
C GLY A 27 -4.99 20.24 4.73
N SER A 28 -3.94 20.19 5.55
CA SER A 28 -2.74 21.03 5.46
C SER A 28 -1.50 20.29 4.95
N HIS A 29 -1.59 18.99 4.69
CA HIS A 29 -0.45 18.18 4.26
C HIS A 29 -0.08 18.39 2.77
N LEU A 30 0.79 19.38 2.50
CA LEU A 30 1.20 19.77 1.14
C LEU A 30 2.03 18.73 0.37
N ARG A 31 2.55 17.71 1.07
CA ARG A 31 3.41 16.64 0.52
C ARG A 31 2.81 15.26 0.69
N LEU A 32 1.48 15.16 0.84
CA LEU A 32 0.78 13.89 1.02
C LEU A 32 1.04 12.88 -0.11
N TYR A 33 1.36 13.36 -1.31
CA TYR A 33 1.73 12.52 -2.46
C TYR A 33 3.00 11.67 -2.25
N GLU A 34 3.83 12.00 -1.26
CA GLU A 34 5.00 11.19 -0.88
C GLU A 34 4.61 10.00 0.03
N LYS A 35 3.37 10.00 0.51
CA LYS A 35 2.85 9.03 1.49
C LYS A 35 1.78 8.15 0.87
N LEU A 36 0.76 8.76 0.26
CA LEU A 36 -0.27 8.06 -0.50
C LEU A 36 0.21 7.71 -1.90
N GLY A 37 -0.39 6.70 -2.52
CA GLY A 37 -0.03 6.21 -3.84
C GLY A 37 0.82 4.95 -3.78
N ALA A 38 1.74 4.82 -4.75
CA ALA A 38 2.60 3.66 -4.92
C ALA A 38 4.08 4.10 -4.86
N HIS A 39 4.82 3.60 -3.87
CA HIS A 39 6.19 4.03 -3.59
C HIS A 39 7.13 2.83 -3.48
N PRO A 40 8.24 2.76 -4.23
CA PRO A 40 9.26 1.75 -4.00
C PRO A 40 9.77 1.81 -2.56
N LEU A 41 9.85 0.65 -1.90
CA LEU A 41 10.27 0.54 -0.51
C LEU A 41 11.05 -0.76 -0.28
N GLU A 42 11.99 -0.73 0.67
CA GLU A 42 12.68 -1.93 1.14
C GLU A 42 12.30 -2.19 2.60
N VAL A 43 11.80 -3.39 2.88
CA VAL A 43 11.35 -3.80 4.23
C VAL A 43 11.97 -5.16 4.53
N GLU A 44 12.68 -5.29 5.65
CA GLU A 44 13.39 -6.54 6.03
C GLU A 44 14.31 -7.09 4.92
N GLY A 45 14.96 -6.19 4.16
CA GLY A 45 15.82 -6.57 3.02
C GLY A 45 15.05 -7.01 1.77
N LEU A 46 13.72 -6.92 1.76
CA LEU A 46 12.87 -7.21 0.60
C LEU A 46 12.47 -5.91 -0.09
N ARG A 47 12.87 -5.76 -1.35
CA ARG A 47 12.43 -4.66 -2.21
C ARG A 47 11.03 -4.94 -2.76
N GLY A 48 10.17 -3.94 -2.67
CA GLY A 48 8.80 -3.99 -3.16
C GLY A 48 8.22 -2.60 -3.40
N VAL A 49 6.89 -2.54 -3.43
CA VAL A 49 6.14 -1.29 -3.58
C VAL A 49 5.16 -1.18 -2.42
N TYR A 50 5.21 -0.08 -1.69
CA TYR A 50 4.25 0.32 -0.69
C TYR A 50 3.05 0.96 -1.37
N PHE A 51 1.83 0.55 -0.97
CA PHE A 51 0.59 1.11 -1.48
C PHE A 51 -0.23 1.70 -0.34
N ALA A 52 -0.69 2.93 -0.50
CA ALA A 52 -1.62 3.57 0.42
C ALA A 52 -2.66 4.40 -0.33
N VAL A 53 -3.92 4.33 0.11
CA VAL A 53 -5.02 5.09 -0.46
C VAL A 53 -5.98 5.51 0.64
N TRP A 54 -6.55 6.70 0.50
CA TRP A 54 -7.66 7.12 1.36
C TRP A 54 -8.99 6.67 0.76
N ALA A 55 -9.65 5.73 1.43
CA ALA A 55 -10.93 5.16 0.99
C ALA A 55 -11.85 4.89 2.21
N PRO A 56 -12.26 5.93 2.95
CA PRO A 56 -12.91 5.77 4.27
C PRO A 56 -14.28 5.11 4.22
N SER A 57 -14.95 5.13 3.07
CA SER A 57 -16.26 4.52 2.86
C SER A 57 -16.20 3.18 2.12
N ALA A 58 -15.00 2.67 1.82
CA ALA A 58 -14.85 1.38 1.16
C ALA A 58 -15.06 0.23 2.16
N SER A 59 -15.76 -0.83 1.74
CA SER A 59 -15.86 -2.08 2.51
C SER A 59 -14.57 -2.89 2.50
N GLY A 60 -13.67 -2.59 1.55
CA GLY A 60 -12.34 -3.15 1.44
C GLY A 60 -11.63 -2.62 0.20
N VAL A 61 -10.31 -2.72 0.19
CA VAL A 61 -9.46 -2.29 -0.93
C VAL A 61 -8.45 -3.39 -1.22
N TRP A 62 -8.20 -3.64 -2.51
CA TRP A 62 -7.23 -4.63 -2.98
C TRP A 62 -6.34 -4.04 -4.06
N VAL A 63 -5.09 -4.48 -4.11
CA VAL A 63 -4.17 -4.18 -5.21
C VAL A 63 -4.18 -5.37 -6.17
N PHE A 64 -4.41 -5.11 -7.45
CA PHE A 64 -4.36 -6.15 -8.47
C PHE A 64 -3.77 -5.62 -9.77
N GLY A 65 -3.03 -6.47 -10.46
CA GLY A 65 -2.26 -6.11 -11.65
C GLY A 65 -1.59 -7.33 -12.27
N ASP A 66 -0.70 -7.10 -13.22
CA ASP A 66 0.05 -8.15 -13.88
C ASP A 66 0.80 -9.09 -12.91
N PHE A 67 1.38 -8.54 -11.84
CA PHE A 67 2.16 -9.25 -10.83
C PHE A 67 1.38 -10.34 -10.07
N ASN A 68 0.05 -10.23 -9.99
CA ASN A 68 -0.81 -11.23 -9.36
C ASN A 68 -1.84 -11.82 -10.33
N GLY A 69 -1.60 -11.70 -11.64
CA GLY A 69 -2.51 -12.24 -12.65
C GLY A 69 -3.90 -11.60 -12.62
N TRP A 70 -4.00 -10.37 -12.14
CA TRP A 70 -5.26 -9.63 -11.94
C TRP A 70 -6.21 -10.30 -10.92
N ASP A 71 -5.68 -11.10 -9.99
CA ASP A 71 -6.47 -11.72 -8.93
C ASP A 71 -6.91 -10.69 -7.88
N LYS A 72 -8.20 -10.37 -7.90
CA LYS A 72 -8.86 -9.39 -7.02
C LYS A 72 -8.88 -9.78 -5.54
N GLY A 73 -8.65 -11.05 -5.19
CA GLY A 73 -8.69 -11.52 -3.80
C GLY A 73 -7.33 -11.59 -3.12
N SER A 74 -6.24 -11.47 -3.89
CA SER A 74 -4.91 -11.91 -3.45
C SER A 74 -4.15 -10.91 -2.56
N HIS A 75 -4.33 -9.59 -2.76
CA HIS A 75 -3.56 -8.56 -2.05
C HIS A 75 -4.47 -7.49 -1.43
N PRO A 76 -5.17 -7.79 -0.32
CA PRO A 76 -5.95 -6.79 0.41
C PRO A 76 -5.03 -5.70 0.99
N LEU A 77 -5.50 -4.45 1.04
CA LEU A 77 -4.86 -3.39 1.84
C LEU A 77 -5.37 -3.43 3.29
N ARG A 78 -4.55 -2.94 4.22
CA ARG A 78 -4.86 -2.80 5.64
C ARG A 78 -4.45 -1.42 6.12
#